data_AF-A0A2P7BPX8-F1
#
_entry.id   AF-A0A2P7BPX8-F1
#
_cell.length_a   1.000
_cell.length_b   1.000
_cell.length_c   1.000
_cell.angle_alpha   90.00
_cell.angle_beta   90.00
_cell.angle_gamma   90.00
#
_symmetry.space_group_name_H-M   'P 1'
#
loop_
_entity.id
_entity.type
_entity.pdbx_description
1 polymer ?
#
loop_
_entity_poly.entity_id
_entity_poly.type
_entity_poly.pdbx_seq_one_letter_code
_entity_poly.pdbx_strand_id
1 'polypeptide(L)'
;MLNKDSKFPGKDRSDKGKWIGPWLPQWRDQGDTGPFTMLRQLYGEIQQASESLKAKQAQLKQAGKYTPAGISDKLRQVARAETIPGIRTAAAEQVRKYRREIDSRRAAMKPFDSDPKDIVSEMRRQEVRAWLRTMKPDERTKAVRGASDPLIKEAALSVPVELTGLLQSTRDDLARELIEARYGDEIEALNELDEAVKTVERAVDGARDDVREALGMVEHDFNAEFRDVEDEIDRLAEIRASKPQPKIDFDSVMSSVKALNVDEQEQLVNAIQLEQKRADDRAFRDEIARLSGKAA
;
A
#
# COMPACT_ATOMS: atom_id res chain seq x y z
N MET A 1 -11.13 19.12 14.07
CA MET A 1 -11.65 18.52 15.32
C MET A 1 -11.90 17.06 15.06
N LEU A 2 -10.96 16.21 15.49
CA LEU A 2 -11.17 14.77 15.58
C LEU A 2 -12.38 14.51 16.49
N ASN A 3 -13.46 13.95 15.95
CA ASN A 3 -14.64 13.63 16.73
C ASN A 3 -14.29 12.49 17.70
N LYS A 4 -14.04 12.82 18.97
CA LYS A 4 -13.68 11.84 20.00
C LYS A 4 -14.80 10.86 20.32
N ASP A 5 -16.05 11.20 19.95
CA ASP A 5 -17.24 10.39 20.17
C ASP A 5 -17.61 9.54 18.94
N SER A 6 -16.89 9.71 17.83
CA SER A 6 -17.06 8.85 16.65
C SER A 6 -16.43 7.49 16.90
N LYS A 7 -17.21 6.42 16.69
CA LYS A 7 -16.74 5.03 16.67
C LYS A 7 -15.62 4.79 15.64
N PHE A 8 -15.44 5.73 14.70
CA PHE A 8 -14.45 5.70 13.64
C PHE A 8 -13.43 6.84 13.85
N PRO A 9 -12.13 6.53 13.91
CA PRO A 9 -11.10 7.55 14.07
C PRO A 9 -11.01 8.45 12.82
N GLY A 10 -10.90 9.76 13.05
CA GLY A 10 -10.66 10.76 12.00
C GLY A 10 -11.91 11.50 11.50
N LYS A 11 -11.70 12.48 10.62
CA LYS A 11 -12.79 13.11 9.85
C LYS A 11 -13.20 12.18 8.70
N ASP A 12 -14.49 12.01 8.46
CA ASP A 12 -15.06 11.27 7.32
C ASP A 12 -15.22 12.15 6.07
N ARG A 13 -15.13 13.48 6.25
CA ARG A 13 -15.18 14.50 5.19
C ARG A 13 -14.10 15.56 5.37
N SER A 14 -13.68 16.16 4.27
CA SER A 14 -12.95 17.45 4.31
C SER A 14 -13.86 18.57 4.83
N ASP A 15 -13.29 19.73 5.14
CA ASP A 15 -14.09 20.85 5.69
C ASP A 15 -15.14 21.38 4.70
N LYS A 16 -14.97 21.14 3.40
CA LYS A 16 -15.95 21.45 2.33
C LYS A 16 -16.86 20.28 1.96
N GLY A 17 -16.80 19.18 2.71
CA GLY A 17 -17.68 18.04 2.51
C GLY A 17 -17.22 17.03 1.47
N LYS A 18 -15.98 17.12 0.96
CA LYS A 18 -15.41 16.07 0.10
C LYS A 18 -15.33 14.80 0.92
N TRP A 19 -15.93 13.73 0.40
CA TRP A 19 -15.98 12.46 1.10
C TRP A 19 -14.60 11.82 1.13
N ILE A 20 -14.07 11.61 2.34
CA ILE A 20 -12.83 10.85 2.58
C ILE A 20 -13.21 9.38 2.83
N GLY A 21 -14.26 9.17 3.62
CA GLY A 21 -14.72 7.87 4.09
C GLY A 21 -14.22 7.58 5.51
N PRO A 22 -15.05 6.97 6.37
CA PRO A 22 -14.63 6.61 7.71
C PRO A 22 -13.62 5.46 7.67
N TRP A 23 -12.63 5.47 8.57
CA TRP A 23 -11.81 4.29 8.81
C TRP A 23 -12.66 3.18 9.41
N LEU A 24 -12.77 2.04 8.74
CA LEU A 24 -13.71 0.99 9.15
C LEU A 24 -13.18 0.17 10.35
N PRO A 25 -14.03 -0.28 11.29
CA PRO A 25 -13.59 -0.95 12.51
C PRO A 25 -12.99 -2.32 12.27
N GLN A 26 -13.34 -3.00 11.18
CA GLN A 26 -12.79 -4.29 10.77
C GLN A 26 -11.37 -4.19 10.21
N TRP A 27 -10.93 -3.00 9.77
CA TRP A 27 -9.56 -2.78 9.30
C TRP A 27 -8.60 -2.67 10.49
N ARG A 28 -8.28 -3.84 11.07
CA ARG A 28 -7.40 -3.99 12.22
C ARG A 28 -6.57 -5.25 12.05
N ASP A 29 -5.30 -5.12 12.35
CA ASP A 29 -4.43 -6.27 12.53
C ASP A 29 -4.59 -6.85 13.94
N GLN A 30 -4.17 -8.09 14.14
CA GLN A 30 -4.14 -8.70 15.47
C GLN A 30 -3.05 -8.09 16.39
N GLY A 31 -2.18 -7.23 15.86
CA GLY A 31 -1.10 -6.56 16.60
C GLY A 31 -0.77 -5.16 16.08
N ASP A 32 0.26 -4.54 16.66
CA ASP A 32 0.59 -3.13 16.44
C ASP A 32 1.41 -2.85 15.17
N THR A 33 1.77 -3.87 14.39
CA THR A 33 2.75 -3.75 13.30
C THR A 33 2.27 -4.25 11.93
N GLY A 34 0.96 -4.38 11.71
CA GLY A 34 0.42 -4.87 10.44
C GLY A 34 0.02 -3.79 9.42
N PRO A 35 -0.42 -4.20 8.21
CA PRO A 35 -0.82 -3.31 7.13
C PRO A 35 -1.91 -2.30 7.52
N PHE A 36 -2.96 -2.74 8.20
CA PHE A 36 -4.05 -1.87 8.59
C PHE A 36 -3.63 -0.88 9.67
N THR A 37 -2.81 -1.29 10.62
CA THR A 37 -2.26 -0.41 11.66
C THR A 37 -1.38 0.67 11.04
N MET A 38 -0.50 0.32 10.10
CA MET A 38 0.33 1.30 9.39
C MET A 38 -0.51 2.28 8.55
N LEU A 39 -1.49 1.77 7.78
CA LEU A 39 -2.39 2.61 6.99
C LEU A 39 -3.25 3.53 7.88
N ARG A 40 -3.67 3.05 9.05
CA ARG A 40 -4.41 3.85 10.03
C ARG A 40 -3.56 4.96 10.64
N GLN A 41 -2.32 4.66 11.00
CA GLN A 41 -1.37 5.66 11.49
C GLN A 41 -1.16 6.74 10.42
N LEU A 42 -0.88 6.32 9.19
CA LEU A 42 -0.73 7.21 8.05
C LEU A 42 -1.97 8.09 7.83
N TYR A 43 -3.16 7.50 7.89
CA TYR A 43 -4.42 8.23 7.81
C TYR A 43 -4.52 9.35 8.87
N GLY A 44 -4.15 9.05 10.12
CA GLY A 44 -4.10 10.03 11.20
C GLY A 44 -3.07 11.13 10.99
N GLU A 45 -1.86 10.77 10.56
CA GLU A 45 -0.77 11.71 10.27
C GLU A 45 -1.14 12.69 9.15
N ILE A 46 -1.77 12.22 8.08
CA ILE A 46 -2.27 13.05 6.97
C ILE A 46 -3.29 14.08 7.47
N GLN A 47 -4.23 13.65 8.32
CA GLN A 47 -5.23 14.56 8.90
C GLN A 47 -4.57 15.59 9.82
N GLN A 48 -3.66 15.14 10.69
CA GLN A 48 -2.94 16.01 11.62
C GLN A 48 -2.08 17.06 10.89
N ALA A 49 -1.45 16.70 9.77
CA ALA A 49 -0.68 17.63 8.94
C ALA A 49 -1.54 18.82 8.48
N SER A 50 -2.73 18.56 7.93
CA SER A 50 -3.64 19.64 7.53
C SER A 50 -4.14 20.49 8.72
N GLU A 51 -4.43 19.87 9.87
CA GLU A 51 -4.86 20.58 11.08
C GLU A 51 -3.75 21.46 11.66
N SER A 52 -2.49 21.01 11.59
CA SER A 52 -1.32 21.76 12.05
C SER A 52 -1.13 23.08 11.29
N LEU A 53 -1.38 23.09 9.98
CA LEU A 53 -1.29 24.31 9.17
C LEU A 53 -2.39 25.32 9.55
N LYS A 54 -3.61 24.82 9.81
CA LYS A 54 -4.73 25.65 10.31
C LYS A 54 -4.42 26.24 11.68
N ALA A 55 -3.85 25.43 12.59
CA ALA A 55 -3.39 25.91 13.89
C ALA A 55 -2.31 26.99 13.73
N LYS A 56 -1.37 26.81 12.79
CA LYS A 56 -0.34 27.81 12.48
C LYS A 56 -0.94 29.11 11.96
N GLN A 57 -1.97 29.04 11.11
CA GLN A 57 -2.69 30.22 10.63
C GLN A 57 -3.35 30.98 11.80
N ALA A 58 -4.01 30.27 12.72
CA ALA A 58 -4.63 30.88 13.90
C ALA A 58 -3.59 31.57 14.80
N GLN A 59 -2.45 30.92 15.05
CA GLN A 59 -1.33 31.48 15.80
C GLN A 59 -0.77 32.77 15.16
N LEU A 60 -0.58 32.76 13.83
CA LEU A 60 -0.08 33.93 13.10
C LEU A 60 -1.05 35.10 13.15
N LYS A 61 -2.38 34.83 13.06
CA LYS A 61 -3.43 35.84 13.24
C LYS A 61 -3.43 36.41 14.66
N GLN A 62 -3.37 35.55 15.67
CA GLN A 62 -3.37 35.97 17.07
C GLN A 62 -2.14 36.80 17.45
N ALA A 63 -0.98 36.53 16.85
CA ALA A 63 0.23 37.28 17.11
C ALA A 63 0.12 38.76 16.70
N GLY A 64 -0.74 39.11 15.74
CA GLY A 64 -0.93 40.49 15.26
C GLY A 64 0.31 41.13 14.59
N LYS A 65 1.39 40.37 14.40
CA LYS A 65 2.67 40.86 13.86
C LYS A 65 2.69 40.96 12.34
N TYR A 66 1.81 40.24 11.66
CA TYR A 66 1.83 40.08 10.20
C TYR A 66 0.60 40.71 9.58
N THR A 67 0.78 41.33 8.41
CA THR A 67 -0.34 41.73 7.55
C THR A 67 -1.04 40.47 7.00
N PRO A 68 -2.29 40.57 6.51
CA PRO A 68 -2.97 39.43 5.89
C PRO A 68 -2.16 38.78 4.76
N ALA A 69 -1.47 39.58 3.94
CA ALA A 69 -0.56 39.09 2.90
C ALA A 69 0.64 38.34 3.50
N GLY A 70 1.29 38.92 4.53
CA GLY A 70 2.42 38.26 5.20
C GLY A 70 2.05 36.94 5.90
N ILE A 71 0.81 36.80 6.38
CA ILE A 71 0.30 35.53 6.90
C ILE A 71 0.19 34.50 5.77
N SER A 72 -0.38 34.87 4.62
CA SER A 72 -0.50 33.97 3.47
C SER A 72 0.87 33.52 2.96
N ASP A 73 1.82 34.43 2.82
CA ASP A 73 3.18 34.11 2.37
C ASP A 73 3.89 33.17 3.37
N LYS A 74 3.74 33.42 4.68
CA LYS A 74 4.34 32.56 5.70
C LYS A 74 3.70 31.18 5.73
N LEU A 75 2.38 31.08 5.55
CA LEU A 75 1.70 29.79 5.45
C LEU A 75 2.09 29.04 4.19
N ARG A 76 2.27 29.72 3.05
CA ARG A 76 2.75 29.10 1.81
C ARG A 76 4.13 28.49 2.01
N GLN A 77 5.04 29.20 2.68
CA GLN A 77 6.36 28.68 3.05
C GLN A 77 6.26 27.41 3.92
N VAL A 78 5.43 27.44 4.97
CA VAL A 78 5.21 26.27 5.85
C VAL A 78 4.59 25.11 5.09
N ALA A 79 3.59 25.39 4.25
CA ALA A 79 2.93 24.37 3.44
C ALA A 79 3.92 23.71 2.47
N ARG A 80 4.77 24.50 1.80
CA ARG A 80 5.76 24.00 0.85
C ARG A 80 6.88 23.20 1.52
N ALA A 81 7.37 23.66 2.66
CA ALA A 81 8.51 23.05 3.33
C ALA A 81 8.13 21.81 4.18
N GLU A 82 6.95 21.83 4.79
CA GLU A 82 6.58 20.84 5.82
C GLU A 82 5.28 20.12 5.48
N THR A 83 4.18 20.85 5.24
CA THR A 83 2.84 20.23 5.18
C THR A 83 2.62 19.37 3.94
N ILE A 84 2.89 19.90 2.74
CA ILE A 84 2.72 19.15 1.49
C ILE A 84 3.71 17.98 1.42
N PRO A 85 5.01 18.15 1.75
CA PRO A 85 5.91 17.02 1.84
C PRO A 85 5.48 15.95 2.83
N GLY A 86 5.00 16.35 4.02
CA GLY A 86 4.50 15.43 5.04
C GLY A 86 3.29 14.62 4.55
N ILE A 87 2.31 15.27 3.94
CA ILE A 87 1.13 14.61 3.36
C ILE A 87 1.52 13.66 2.23
N ARG A 88 2.36 14.12 1.29
CA ARG A 88 2.67 13.37 0.07
C ARG A 88 3.63 12.21 0.33
N THR A 89 4.70 12.41 1.10
CA THR A 89 5.72 11.39 1.36
C THR A 89 5.13 10.19 2.07
N ALA A 90 4.34 10.45 3.11
CA ALA A 90 3.76 9.42 3.95
C ALA A 90 2.85 8.49 3.11
N ALA A 91 2.10 9.06 2.16
CA ALA A 91 1.26 8.30 1.25
C ALA A 91 2.04 7.65 0.11
N ALA A 92 2.92 8.39 -0.58
CA ALA A 92 3.56 7.94 -1.82
C ALA A 92 4.33 6.63 -1.63
N GLU A 93 4.98 6.41 -0.49
CA GLU A 93 5.75 5.19 -0.26
C GLU A 93 4.86 4.01 0.16
N GLN A 94 4.04 4.19 1.20
CA GLN A 94 3.28 3.09 1.78
C GLN A 94 2.11 2.66 0.90
N VAL A 95 1.36 3.61 0.33
CA VAL A 95 0.25 3.30 -0.58
C VAL A 95 0.75 2.51 -1.78
N ARG A 96 1.83 2.97 -2.42
CA ARG A 96 2.41 2.26 -3.58
C ARG A 96 2.91 0.87 -3.20
N LYS A 97 3.53 0.72 -2.03
CA LYS A 97 3.97 -0.59 -1.52
C LYS A 97 2.77 -1.55 -1.42
N TYR A 98 1.70 -1.15 -0.75
CA TYR A 98 0.52 -2.02 -0.60
C TYR A 98 -0.22 -2.26 -1.91
N ARG A 99 -0.29 -1.28 -2.81
CA ARG A 99 -0.81 -1.47 -4.18
C ARG A 99 -0.06 -2.58 -4.92
N ARG A 100 1.28 -2.51 -4.94
CA ARG A 100 2.12 -3.53 -5.57
C ARG A 100 1.98 -4.89 -4.89
N GLU A 101 1.85 -4.91 -3.57
CA GLU A 101 1.61 -6.15 -2.83
C GLU A 101 0.28 -6.80 -3.23
N ILE A 102 -0.81 -6.02 -3.27
CA ILE A 102 -2.14 -6.47 -3.72
C ILE A 102 -2.05 -7.01 -5.15
N ASP A 103 -1.47 -6.25 -6.07
CA ASP A 103 -1.36 -6.63 -7.48
C ASP A 103 -0.49 -7.87 -7.66
N SER A 104 0.63 -7.95 -6.95
CA SER A 104 1.53 -9.11 -6.98
C SER A 104 0.85 -10.36 -6.44
N ARG A 105 0.09 -10.26 -5.35
CA ARG A 105 -0.62 -11.41 -4.77
C ARG A 105 -1.76 -11.86 -5.67
N ARG A 106 -2.55 -10.93 -6.21
CA ARG A 106 -3.58 -11.22 -7.22
C ARG A 106 -3.00 -11.87 -8.48
N ALA A 107 -1.85 -11.39 -8.98
CA ALA A 107 -1.19 -11.96 -10.14
C ALA A 107 -0.58 -13.35 -9.87
N ALA A 108 -0.23 -13.65 -8.62
CA ALA A 108 0.27 -14.96 -8.21
C ALA A 108 -0.84 -16.01 -8.06
N MET A 109 -2.11 -15.61 -7.94
CA MET A 109 -3.24 -16.52 -7.86
C MET A 109 -3.44 -17.23 -9.20
N LYS A 110 -3.33 -18.55 -9.17
CA LYS A 110 -3.53 -19.40 -10.35
C LYS A 110 -4.76 -20.29 -10.15
N PRO A 111 -5.57 -20.54 -11.19
CA PRO A 111 -6.72 -21.43 -11.07
C PRO A 111 -6.35 -22.83 -10.58
N PHE A 112 -5.16 -23.29 -10.93
CA PHE A 112 -4.58 -24.53 -10.45
C PHE A 112 -3.05 -24.42 -10.39
N ASP A 113 -2.43 -25.31 -9.62
CA ASP A 113 -0.98 -25.43 -9.57
C ASP A 113 -0.61 -26.78 -10.17
N SER A 114 0.28 -26.76 -11.17
CA SER A 114 0.74 -27.98 -11.83
C SER A 114 2.20 -28.18 -11.49
N ASP A 115 2.50 -29.16 -10.64
CA ASP A 115 3.87 -29.63 -10.46
C ASP A 115 4.31 -30.37 -11.73
N PRO A 116 5.32 -29.89 -12.48
CA PRO A 116 5.82 -30.57 -13.67
C PRO A 116 6.38 -31.97 -13.39
N LYS A 117 6.69 -32.28 -12.12
CA LYS A 117 7.21 -33.59 -11.71
C LYS A 117 6.10 -34.60 -11.42
N ASP A 118 4.85 -34.16 -11.28
CA ASP A 118 3.72 -35.05 -11.06
C ASP A 118 3.17 -35.61 -12.38
N ILE A 119 3.91 -36.58 -12.93
CA ILE A 119 3.59 -37.27 -14.17
C ILE A 119 2.22 -37.98 -14.06
N VAL A 120 1.89 -38.54 -12.90
CA VAL A 120 0.64 -39.28 -12.70
C VAL A 120 -0.57 -38.35 -12.82
N SER A 121 -0.52 -37.18 -12.19
CA SER A 121 -1.60 -36.20 -12.33
C SER A 121 -1.71 -35.68 -13.75
N GLU A 122 -0.59 -35.50 -14.46
CA GLU A 122 -0.65 -35.10 -15.87
C GLU A 122 -1.25 -36.18 -16.77
N MET A 123 -0.95 -37.46 -16.53
CA MET A 123 -1.60 -38.58 -17.24
C MET A 123 -3.11 -38.60 -17.01
N ARG A 124 -3.57 -38.40 -15.77
CA ARG A 124 -5.00 -38.31 -15.47
C ARG A 124 -5.66 -37.12 -16.16
N ARG A 125 -5.02 -35.94 -16.16
CA ARG A 125 -5.51 -34.77 -16.92
C ARG A 125 -5.56 -35.07 -18.43
N GLN A 126 -4.59 -35.79 -18.98
CA GLN A 126 -4.62 -36.23 -20.38
C GLN A 126 -5.82 -37.12 -20.69
N GLU A 127 -6.12 -38.11 -19.84
CA GLU A 127 -7.28 -38.99 -19.97
C GLU A 127 -8.60 -38.21 -19.92
N VAL A 128 -8.74 -37.30 -18.95
CA VAL A 128 -9.91 -36.42 -18.86
C VAL A 128 -10.05 -35.56 -20.11
N ARG A 129 -8.97 -34.97 -20.62
CA ARG A 129 -9.01 -34.18 -21.87
C ARG A 129 -9.37 -35.05 -23.08
N ALA A 130 -8.94 -36.32 -23.11
CA ALA A 130 -9.34 -37.25 -24.17
C ALA A 130 -10.84 -37.57 -24.11
N TRP A 131 -11.37 -37.79 -22.91
CA TRP A 131 -12.80 -37.98 -22.68
C TRP A 131 -13.62 -36.73 -23.04
N LEU A 132 -13.21 -35.54 -22.63
CA LEU A 132 -13.91 -34.29 -22.99
C LEU A 132 -14.01 -34.11 -24.50
N ARG A 133 -12.97 -34.50 -25.26
CA ARG A 133 -12.95 -34.43 -26.73
C ARG A 133 -13.99 -35.34 -27.41
N THR A 134 -14.46 -36.41 -26.76
CA THR A 134 -15.50 -37.29 -27.33
C THR A 134 -16.91 -36.72 -27.18
N MET A 135 -17.11 -35.71 -26.32
CA MET A 135 -18.40 -35.08 -26.10
C MET A 135 -18.75 -34.03 -27.15
N LYS A 136 -20.05 -33.80 -27.35
CA LYS A 136 -20.54 -32.62 -28.10
C LYS A 136 -20.22 -31.33 -27.34
N PRO A 137 -20.09 -30.17 -28.03
CA PRO A 137 -19.71 -28.91 -27.38
C PRO A 137 -20.57 -28.51 -26.16
N ASP A 138 -21.90 -28.64 -26.27
CA ASP A 138 -22.81 -28.27 -25.17
C ASP A 138 -22.72 -29.25 -23.99
N GLU A 139 -22.61 -30.55 -24.29
CA GLU A 139 -22.42 -31.60 -23.28
C GLU A 139 -21.10 -31.42 -22.54
N ARG A 140 -20.03 -31.06 -23.27
CA ARG A 140 -18.71 -30.78 -22.71
C ARG A 140 -18.73 -29.59 -21.76
N THR A 141 -19.34 -28.49 -22.18
CA THR A 141 -19.48 -27.28 -21.36
C THR A 141 -20.26 -27.60 -20.08
N LYS A 142 -21.36 -28.35 -20.20
CA LYS A 142 -22.15 -28.79 -19.05
C LYS A 142 -21.37 -29.73 -18.13
N ALA A 143 -20.60 -30.67 -18.69
CA ALA A 143 -19.79 -31.62 -17.93
C ALA A 143 -18.70 -30.91 -17.12
N VAL A 144 -17.99 -29.94 -17.70
CA VAL A 144 -16.93 -29.21 -17.00
C VAL A 144 -17.50 -28.26 -15.93
N ARG A 145 -18.57 -27.52 -16.24
CA ARG A 145 -19.22 -26.62 -15.26
C ARG A 145 -19.87 -27.37 -14.10
N GLY A 146 -20.52 -28.51 -14.39
CA GLY A 146 -21.18 -29.35 -13.39
C GLY A 146 -20.26 -30.32 -12.66
N ALA A 147 -18.96 -30.36 -12.98
CA ALA A 147 -18.02 -31.26 -12.34
C ALA A 147 -17.81 -30.89 -10.87
N SER A 148 -18.07 -31.84 -9.98
CA SER A 148 -17.69 -31.75 -8.57
C SER A 148 -16.20 -32.04 -8.35
N ASP A 149 -15.59 -32.84 -9.22
CA ASP A 149 -14.16 -33.15 -9.18
C ASP A 149 -13.33 -32.00 -9.78
N PRO A 150 -12.47 -31.33 -8.97
CA PRO A 150 -11.59 -30.26 -9.46
C PRO A 150 -10.71 -30.71 -10.62
N LEU A 151 -10.27 -31.98 -10.65
CA LEU A 151 -9.40 -32.50 -11.70
C LEU A 151 -9.98 -32.31 -13.10
N ILE A 152 -11.31 -32.37 -13.24
CA ILE A 152 -11.99 -32.16 -14.52
C ILE A 152 -11.87 -30.71 -14.99
N LYS A 153 -12.07 -29.76 -14.08
CA LYS A 153 -11.92 -28.33 -14.34
C LYS A 153 -10.45 -27.98 -14.62
N GLU A 154 -9.52 -28.52 -13.84
CA GLU A 154 -8.08 -28.32 -14.03
C GLU A 154 -7.59 -28.89 -15.37
N ALA A 155 -8.01 -30.11 -15.72
CA ALA A 155 -7.71 -30.72 -17.02
C ALA A 155 -8.20 -29.83 -18.17
N ALA A 156 -9.39 -29.25 -18.05
CA ALA A 156 -9.93 -28.34 -19.05
C ALA A 156 -9.17 -27.00 -19.14
N LEU A 157 -8.67 -26.47 -18.03
CA LEU A 157 -7.90 -25.21 -18.00
C LEU A 157 -6.42 -25.36 -18.37
N SER A 158 -5.88 -26.58 -18.27
CA SER A 158 -4.45 -26.86 -18.47
C SER A 158 -3.94 -26.76 -19.92
N VAL A 159 -4.85 -26.69 -20.90
CA VAL A 159 -4.48 -26.58 -22.33
C VAL A 159 -5.25 -25.45 -23.01
N PRO A 160 -4.79 -24.92 -24.17
CA PRO A 160 -5.50 -23.91 -24.97
C PRO A 160 -6.95 -24.31 -25.32
N VAL A 161 -7.82 -23.32 -25.54
CA VAL A 161 -9.26 -23.55 -25.79
C VAL A 161 -9.51 -24.37 -27.05
N GLU A 162 -8.61 -24.29 -28.03
CA GLU A 162 -8.65 -25.04 -29.28
C GLU A 162 -8.52 -26.55 -29.04
N LEU A 163 -7.77 -26.95 -28.00
CA LEU A 163 -7.54 -28.37 -27.67
C LEU A 163 -8.64 -28.93 -26.76
N THR A 164 -9.27 -28.09 -25.94
CA THR A 164 -10.42 -28.50 -25.14
C THR A 164 -11.74 -28.36 -25.87
N GLY A 165 -11.81 -27.52 -26.91
CA GLY A 165 -13.03 -27.08 -27.59
C GLY A 165 -14.07 -26.46 -26.66
N LEU A 166 -13.63 -25.82 -25.57
CA LEU A 166 -14.46 -24.94 -24.76
C LEU A 166 -14.49 -23.53 -25.36
N LEU A 167 -15.57 -22.79 -25.13
CA LEU A 167 -15.61 -21.36 -25.43
C LEU A 167 -14.67 -20.59 -24.48
N GLN A 168 -14.02 -19.53 -24.97
CA GLN A 168 -13.12 -18.71 -24.15
C GLN A 168 -13.82 -18.14 -22.91
N SER A 169 -15.04 -17.63 -23.06
CA SER A 169 -15.84 -17.14 -21.92
C SER A 169 -16.07 -18.21 -20.85
N THR A 170 -16.33 -19.46 -21.27
CA THR A 170 -16.50 -20.58 -20.33
C THR A 170 -15.20 -20.89 -19.60
N ARG A 171 -14.05 -20.84 -20.29
CA ARG A 171 -12.74 -21.01 -19.67
C ARG A 171 -12.46 -19.93 -18.63
N ASP A 172 -12.72 -18.67 -18.98
CA ASP A 172 -12.47 -17.54 -18.09
C ASP A 172 -13.36 -17.59 -16.83
N ASP A 173 -14.62 -17.99 -16.98
CA ASP A 173 -15.54 -18.21 -15.85
C ASP A 173 -15.06 -19.35 -14.93
N LEU A 174 -14.64 -20.48 -15.50
CA LEU A 174 -14.10 -21.61 -14.73
C LEU A 174 -12.81 -21.25 -14.01
N ALA A 175 -11.94 -20.48 -14.66
CA ALA A 175 -10.71 -19.99 -14.06
C ALA A 175 -11.02 -19.09 -12.86
N ARG A 176 -11.99 -18.17 -13.00
CA ARG A 176 -12.46 -17.30 -11.92
C ARG A 176 -13.05 -18.11 -10.76
N GLU A 177 -13.93 -19.07 -11.06
CA GLU A 177 -14.57 -19.94 -10.06
C GLU A 177 -13.53 -20.75 -9.27
N LEU A 178 -12.54 -21.33 -9.94
CA LEU A 178 -11.47 -22.08 -9.26
C LEU A 178 -10.55 -21.19 -8.42
N ILE A 179 -10.24 -19.99 -8.91
CA ILE A 179 -9.48 -19.00 -8.12
C ILE A 179 -10.28 -18.61 -6.87
N GLU A 180 -11.57 -18.33 -7.01
CA GLU A 180 -12.44 -17.95 -5.89
C GLU A 180 -12.63 -19.10 -4.89
N ALA A 181 -12.80 -20.33 -5.37
CA ALA A 181 -12.89 -21.50 -4.51
C ALA A 181 -11.59 -21.79 -3.73
N ARG A 182 -10.43 -21.46 -4.30
CA ARG A 182 -9.11 -21.72 -3.68
C ARG A 182 -8.62 -20.58 -2.80
N TYR A 183 -8.87 -19.33 -3.21
CA TYR A 183 -8.32 -18.13 -2.61
C TYR A 183 -9.40 -17.16 -2.09
N GLY A 184 -10.65 -17.61 -1.90
CA GLY A 184 -11.77 -16.76 -1.51
C GLY A 184 -11.47 -15.86 -0.31
N ASP A 185 -10.99 -16.45 0.79
CA ASP A 185 -10.61 -15.72 2.00
C ASP A 185 -9.46 -14.72 1.75
N GLU A 186 -8.49 -15.07 0.92
CA GLU A 186 -7.37 -14.18 0.58
C GLU A 186 -7.83 -13.04 -0.34
N ILE A 187 -8.74 -13.31 -1.29
CA ILE A 187 -9.34 -12.30 -2.15
C ILE A 187 -10.14 -11.30 -1.32
N GLU A 188 -10.93 -11.79 -0.36
CA GLU A 188 -11.66 -10.94 0.59
C GLU A 188 -10.69 -10.06 1.38
N ALA A 189 -9.64 -10.63 1.97
CA ALA A 189 -8.62 -9.88 2.69
C ALA A 189 -7.90 -8.84 1.81
N LEU A 190 -7.58 -9.18 0.56
CA LEU A 190 -6.97 -8.23 -0.38
C LEU A 190 -7.94 -7.12 -0.80
N ASN A 191 -9.23 -7.41 -0.90
CA ASN A 191 -10.27 -6.41 -1.18
C ASN A 191 -10.43 -5.45 0.01
N GLU A 192 -10.40 -5.95 1.25
CA GLU A 192 -10.41 -5.10 2.43
C GLU A 192 -9.16 -4.20 2.50
N LEU A 193 -7.98 -4.75 2.20
CA LEU A 193 -6.74 -3.98 2.14
C LEU A 193 -6.79 -2.91 1.04
N ASP A 194 -7.31 -3.25 -0.15
CA ASP A 194 -7.51 -2.32 -1.25
C ASP A 194 -8.44 -1.15 -0.86
N GLU A 195 -9.54 -1.41 -0.16
CA GLU A 195 -10.44 -0.36 0.32
C GLU A 195 -9.83 0.52 1.41
N ALA A 196 -9.00 -0.05 2.30
CA ALA A 196 -8.23 0.73 3.26
C ALA A 196 -7.22 1.65 2.55
N VAL A 197 -6.50 1.13 1.55
CA VAL A 197 -5.58 1.92 0.72
C VAL A 197 -6.30 3.06 0.00
N LYS A 198 -7.44 2.78 -0.66
CA LYS A 198 -8.27 3.81 -1.31
C LYS A 198 -8.73 4.90 -0.33
N THR A 199 -9.00 4.54 0.91
CA THR A 199 -9.42 5.50 1.94
C THR A 199 -8.28 6.41 2.36
N VAL A 200 -7.06 5.89 2.45
CA VAL A 200 -5.85 6.72 2.66
C VAL A 200 -5.60 7.64 1.46
N GLU A 201 -5.72 7.15 0.23
CA GLU A 201 -5.60 8.00 -0.98
C GLU A 201 -6.61 9.16 -0.96
N ARG A 202 -7.88 8.88 -0.62
CA ARG A 202 -8.89 9.92 -0.44
C ARG A 202 -8.55 10.89 0.69
N ALA A 203 -7.89 10.43 1.75
CA ALA A 203 -7.45 11.29 2.85
C ALA A 203 -6.36 12.26 2.41
N VAL A 204 -5.42 11.82 1.56
CA VAL A 204 -4.39 12.68 0.95
C VAL A 204 -5.07 13.79 0.16
N ASP A 205 -6.01 13.44 -0.71
CA ASP A 205 -6.74 14.42 -1.51
C ASP A 205 -7.55 15.39 -0.65
N GLY A 206 -8.19 14.89 0.41
CA GLY A 206 -8.92 15.70 1.37
C GLY A 206 -8.01 16.66 2.15
N ALA A 207 -6.86 16.19 2.62
CA ALA A 207 -5.87 17.01 3.32
C ALA A 207 -5.25 18.07 2.41
N ARG A 208 -5.01 17.72 1.14
CA ARG A 208 -4.55 18.65 0.09
C ARG A 208 -5.56 19.77 -0.15
N ASP A 209 -6.84 19.42 -0.25
CA ASP A 209 -7.93 20.39 -0.36
C ASP A 209 -8.04 21.29 0.89
N ASP A 210 -7.89 20.72 2.08
CA ASP A 210 -7.89 21.46 3.34
C ASP A 210 -6.72 22.46 3.43
N VAL A 211 -5.53 22.08 2.93
CA VAL A 211 -4.36 22.96 2.86
C VAL A 211 -4.57 24.08 1.84
N ARG A 212 -5.10 23.75 0.66
CA ARG A 212 -5.47 24.73 -0.37
C ARG A 212 -6.43 25.78 0.17
N GLU A 213 -7.46 25.35 0.89
CA GLU A 213 -8.43 26.25 1.51
C GLU A 213 -7.79 27.12 2.59
N ALA A 214 -6.94 26.55 3.45
CA ALA A 214 -6.24 27.31 4.49
C ALA A 214 -5.36 28.43 3.90
N LEU A 215 -4.79 28.20 2.71
CA LEU A 215 -4.01 29.18 1.97
C LEU A 215 -4.87 30.20 1.20
N GLY A 216 -6.17 29.96 1.05
CA GLY A 216 -7.08 30.80 0.26
C GLY A 216 -6.81 30.74 -1.25
N MET A 217 -6.25 29.62 -1.73
CA MET A 217 -5.85 29.47 -3.13
C MET A 217 -6.95 28.79 -3.96
N VAL A 218 -7.07 29.21 -5.22
CA VAL A 218 -7.84 28.48 -6.23
C VAL A 218 -7.05 27.22 -6.63
N GLU A 219 -7.75 26.17 -7.04
CA GLU A 219 -7.15 24.88 -7.41
C GLU A 219 -6.04 25.01 -8.45
N HIS A 220 -6.26 25.82 -9.49
CA HIS A 220 -5.24 26.08 -10.52
C HIS A 220 -3.94 26.60 -9.93
N ASP A 221 -4.01 27.64 -9.09
CA ASP A 221 -2.83 28.30 -8.52
C ASP A 221 -2.14 27.41 -7.49
N PHE A 222 -2.93 26.63 -6.75
CA PHE A 222 -2.41 25.64 -5.83
C PHE A 222 -1.61 24.56 -6.56
N ASN A 223 -2.16 24.02 -7.64
CA ASN A 223 -1.47 23.05 -8.47
C ASN A 223 -0.19 23.66 -9.08
N ALA A 224 -0.24 24.90 -9.55
CA ALA A 224 0.94 25.57 -10.12
C ALA A 224 2.06 25.78 -9.08
N GLU A 225 1.71 26.06 -7.82
CA GLU A 225 2.67 26.35 -6.75
C GLU A 225 3.35 25.11 -6.15
N PHE A 226 2.61 23.99 -6.03
CA PHE A 226 3.06 22.81 -5.27
C PHE A 226 3.35 21.56 -6.09
N ARG A 227 2.97 21.54 -7.37
CA ARG A 227 3.11 20.34 -8.22
C ARG A 227 4.56 19.89 -8.39
N ASP A 228 5.51 20.81 -8.47
CA ASP A 228 6.94 20.48 -8.56
C ASP A 228 7.43 19.70 -7.33
N VAL A 229 6.99 20.10 -6.13
CA VAL A 229 7.31 19.42 -4.87
C VAL A 229 6.62 18.05 -4.82
N GLU A 230 5.35 17.96 -5.23
CA GLU A 230 4.61 16.70 -5.28
C GLU A 230 5.25 15.70 -6.26
N ASP A 231 5.59 16.16 -7.48
CA ASP A 231 6.19 15.36 -8.53
C ASP A 231 7.59 14.86 -8.13
N GLU A 232 8.39 15.69 -7.45
CA GLU A 232 9.72 15.29 -6.98
C GLU A 232 9.62 14.22 -5.86
N ILE A 233 8.67 14.36 -4.93
CA ILE A 233 8.43 13.34 -3.90
C ILE A 233 7.98 12.03 -4.55
N ASP A 234 7.08 12.10 -5.52
CA ASP A 234 6.59 10.93 -6.25
C ASP A 234 7.71 10.23 -7.03
N ARG A 235 8.61 10.99 -7.63
CA ARG A 235 9.80 10.48 -8.31
C ARG A 235 10.76 9.82 -7.32
N LEU A 236 11.03 10.44 -6.18
CA LEU A 236 11.89 9.87 -5.15
C LEU A 236 11.31 8.58 -4.57
N ALA A 237 10.00 8.54 -4.33
CA ALA A 237 9.29 7.33 -3.92
C ALA A 237 9.38 6.23 -4.98
N GLU A 238 9.27 6.56 -6.26
CA GLU A 238 9.45 5.61 -7.36
C GLU A 238 10.87 5.05 -7.41
N ILE A 239 11.89 5.91 -7.31
CA ILE A 239 13.29 5.50 -7.27
C ILE A 239 13.53 4.56 -6.09
N ARG A 240 13.04 4.89 -4.89
CA ARG A 240 13.15 4.02 -3.70
C ARG A 240 12.46 2.69 -3.90
N ALA A 241 11.28 2.70 -4.52
CA ALA A 241 10.49 1.50 -4.75
C ALA A 241 11.03 0.64 -5.92
N SER A 242 11.81 1.20 -6.84
CA SER A 242 12.43 0.48 -7.96
C SER A 242 13.78 -0.15 -7.59
N LYS A 243 14.49 0.40 -6.60
CA LYS A 243 15.72 -0.18 -6.09
C LYS A 243 15.40 -1.55 -5.47
N PRO A 244 16.01 -2.65 -5.95
CA PRO A 244 15.84 -3.94 -5.30
C PRO A 244 16.31 -3.78 -3.85
N GLN A 245 15.42 -4.00 -2.89
CA GLN A 245 15.87 -4.10 -1.51
C GLN A 245 16.92 -5.21 -1.47
N PRO A 246 18.10 -4.98 -0.89
CA PRO A 246 19.10 -6.02 -0.78
C PRO A 246 18.41 -7.21 -0.11
N LYS A 247 18.30 -8.34 -0.83
CA LYS A 247 17.88 -9.59 -0.21
C LYS A 247 18.96 -9.92 0.79
N ILE A 248 18.72 -9.57 2.05
CA ILE A 248 19.55 -10.01 3.15
C ILE A 248 19.32 -11.51 3.20
N ASP A 249 20.28 -12.26 2.68
CA ASP A 249 20.31 -13.71 2.85
C ASP A 249 20.62 -13.97 4.32
N PHE A 250 19.57 -14.07 5.14
CA PHE A 250 19.69 -14.27 6.58
C PHE A 250 20.47 -15.55 6.90
N ASP A 251 20.41 -16.57 6.05
CA ASP A 251 21.18 -17.80 6.24
C ASP A 251 22.67 -17.57 5.95
N SER A 252 22.99 -16.78 4.93
CA SER A 252 24.37 -16.32 4.67
C SER A 252 24.91 -15.42 5.79
N VAL A 253 24.09 -14.50 6.30
CA VAL A 253 24.48 -13.64 7.44
C VAL A 253 24.66 -14.47 8.70
N MET A 254 23.73 -15.37 9.03
CA MET A 254 23.81 -16.22 10.21
C MET A 254 24.96 -17.22 10.14
N SER A 255 25.26 -17.77 8.96
CA SER A 255 26.43 -18.63 8.77
C SER A 255 27.74 -17.84 8.92
N SER A 256 27.79 -16.61 8.41
CA SER A 256 28.94 -15.71 8.61
C SER A 256 29.13 -15.35 10.08
N VAL A 257 28.05 -15.02 10.81
CA VAL A 257 28.11 -14.73 12.26
C VAL A 257 28.56 -15.95 13.06
N LYS A 258 28.04 -17.15 12.74
CA LYS A 258 28.45 -18.40 13.39
C LYS A 258 29.90 -18.79 13.11
N ALA A 259 30.48 -18.33 12.00
CA ALA A 259 31.88 -18.59 11.65
C ALA A 259 32.86 -17.64 12.36
N LEU A 260 32.39 -16.50 12.88
CA LEU A 260 33.20 -15.60 13.71
C LEU A 260 33.46 -16.21 15.10
N ASN A 261 34.63 -15.97 15.65
CA ASN A 261 34.92 -16.34 17.04
C ASN A 261 34.18 -15.40 18.03
N VAL A 262 34.14 -15.77 19.32
CA VAL A 262 33.37 -15.02 20.33
C VAL A 262 33.82 -13.55 20.43
N ASP A 263 35.12 -13.29 20.35
CA ASP A 263 35.67 -11.94 20.42
C ASP A 263 35.28 -11.09 19.20
N GLU A 264 35.25 -11.70 18.01
CA GLU A 264 34.81 -11.07 16.75
C GLU A 264 33.29 -10.83 16.74
N GLN A 265 32.50 -11.75 17.28
CA GLN A 265 31.06 -11.56 17.47
C GLN A 265 30.79 -10.40 18.43
N GLU A 266 31.54 -10.31 19.53
CA GLU A 266 31.42 -9.21 20.49
C GLU A 266 31.84 -7.87 19.88
N GLN A 267 32.92 -7.84 19.08
CA GLN A 267 33.31 -6.66 18.30
C GLN A 267 32.22 -6.25 17.29
N LEU A 268 31.59 -7.20 16.61
CA LEU A 268 30.51 -6.94 15.67
C LEU A 268 29.29 -6.35 16.40
N VAL A 269 28.89 -6.92 17.53
CA VAL A 269 27.79 -6.41 18.36
C VAL A 269 28.09 -4.99 18.85
N ASN A 270 29.32 -4.74 19.33
CA ASN A 270 29.75 -3.42 19.78
C ASN A 270 29.76 -2.39 18.62
N ALA A 271 30.19 -2.80 17.42
CA ALA A 271 30.16 -1.96 16.24
C ALA A 271 28.73 -1.61 15.80
N ILE A 272 27.81 -2.58 15.83
CA ILE A 272 26.38 -2.37 15.55
C ILE A 272 25.75 -1.43 16.56
N GLN A 273 26.00 -1.63 17.86
CA GLN A 273 25.50 -0.74 18.91
C GLN A 273 26.05 0.69 18.76
N LEU A 274 27.31 0.84 18.35
CA LEU A 274 27.92 2.14 18.12
C LEU A 274 27.32 2.84 16.88
N GLU A 275 27.08 2.12 15.78
CA GLU A 275 26.38 2.60 14.59
C GLU A 275 24.96 3.06 14.94
N GLN A 276 24.22 2.26 15.71
CA GLN A 276 22.88 2.58 16.14
C GLN A 276 22.85 3.83 17.01
N LYS A 277 23.78 3.94 17.99
CA LYS A 277 23.94 5.16 18.79
C LYS A 277 24.28 6.38 17.93
N ARG A 278 25.10 6.24 16.89
CA ARG A 278 25.40 7.33 15.94
C ARG A 278 24.20 7.71 15.08
N ALA A 279 23.32 6.76 14.76
CA ALA A 279 22.08 7.04 14.05
C ALA A 279 21.10 7.79 14.95
N ASP A 280 20.94 7.36 16.20
CA ASP A 280 20.10 8.01 17.21
C ASP A 280 20.61 9.42 17.54
N ASP A 281 21.93 9.60 17.72
CA ASP A 281 22.55 10.92 17.94
C ASP A 281 22.34 11.85 16.74
N ARG A 282 22.36 11.33 15.51
CA ARG A 282 22.05 12.10 14.30
C ARG A 282 20.59 12.51 14.28
N ALA A 283 19.68 11.56 14.48
CA ALA A 283 18.25 11.84 14.56
C ALA A 283 17.92 12.87 15.66
N PHE A 284 18.54 12.76 16.84
CA PHE A 284 18.39 13.71 17.93
C PHE A 284 18.94 15.10 17.59
N ARG A 285 20.10 15.18 16.92
CA ARG A 285 20.64 16.47 16.45
C ARG A 285 19.77 17.11 15.39
N ASP A 286 19.22 16.31 14.48
CA ASP A 286 18.29 16.79 13.45
C ASP A 286 16.99 17.30 14.08
N GLU A 287 16.47 16.61 15.10
CA GLU A 287 15.34 17.06 15.92
C GLU A 287 15.64 18.39 16.65
N ILE A 288 16.82 18.53 17.28
CA ILE A 288 17.26 19.79 17.90
C ILE A 288 17.43 20.91 16.87
N ALA A 289 17.99 20.61 15.69
CA ALA A 289 18.16 21.59 14.61
C ALA A 289 16.80 22.08 14.09
N ARG A 290 15.82 21.19 14.00
CA ARG A 290 14.43 21.50 13.67
C ARG A 290 13.77 22.36 14.74
N LEU A 291 13.95 22.04 16.03
CA LEU A 291 13.39 22.80 17.16
C LEU A 291 14.04 24.17 17.35
N SER A 292 15.32 24.32 17.02
CA SER A 292 16.07 25.58 17.15
C SER A 292 15.89 26.54 15.97
N GLY A 293 15.10 26.18 14.95
CA GLY A 293 14.83 27.02 13.78
C GLY A 293 16.06 27.29 12.91
N LYS A 294 17.10 26.46 13.03
CA LYS A 294 18.36 26.56 12.25
C LYS A 294 18.39 25.69 11.00
N ALA A 295 17.38 24.87 10.77
CA ALA A 295 17.19 24.22 9.48
C ALA A 295 16.56 25.24 8.50
N ALA A 296 17.42 25.99 7.82
CA ALA A 296 17.13 26.76 6.62
C ALA A 296 17.86 26.11 5.44
#